data_AF-A0A8B9EPL0-F1
#
_entry.id   AF-A0A8B9EPL0-F1
#
_cell.length_a   1.000
_cell.length_b   1.000
_cell.length_c   1.000
_cell.angle_alpha   90.00
_cell.angle_beta   90.00
_cell.angle_gamma   90.00
#
_symmetry.space_group_name_H-M   'P 1'
#
loop_
_entity.id
_entity.type
_entity.pdbx_description
1 polymer ?
#
loop_
_entity_poly.entity_id
_entity_poly.type
_entity_poly.pdbx_seq_one_letter_code
_entity_poly.pdbx_strand_id
1 'polypeptide(L)'
;RGGRGEVVASFGVPQTLFGGSGGCAPKLFTAPDDSLTKSYKFMFQKPLDVREVLCWRIEELGAALRTHHGLEDFASALLPAQEPVTVLGQIACDSNGKLNAKSAVLEGDRQRSAGARVPLDLSELPEFSLFPGQVVAVEGINSTGKKLVVSRLYEVSGVWGAEQRAVLVACGPYATSDSVAFDPLSDLLDVIARDRPDVCVLFGPFVDAKHEQVENCQLPASFSDVFKLCLKMILEGTRSAAPHLVLVPSPRDVHHDCVYPQPPFPCPELPKEDRARVLFVSDPCTLDIDGTVFGLTSTDLLFHMGAEEISSSGSSDRFTRILRHVLTQRSYYPLYPPSEELNVDYESFARFAWLPATPHVLVTPSELRYFVKDVLGCVCLNPGRLTKGRVGGTYGRLLLRPRDPERRNPCVSAQIVKI
;
A
#
# COMPACT_ATOMS: atom_id res chain seq x y z
N ARG A 1 24.45 -9.08 20.24
CA ARG A 1 24.61 -9.41 18.79
C ARG A 1 25.45 -8.31 18.14
N GLY A 2 26.45 -8.64 17.31
CA GLY A 2 27.24 -7.61 16.61
C GLY A 2 26.38 -6.85 15.60
N GLY A 3 26.45 -5.52 15.60
CA GLY A 3 25.73 -4.67 14.63
C GLY A 3 24.30 -4.26 15.02
N ARG A 4 23.86 -4.43 16.26
CA ARG A 4 22.57 -3.86 16.73
C ARG A 4 22.55 -2.34 16.49
N GLY A 5 21.50 -1.83 15.84
CA GLY A 5 21.37 -0.42 15.49
C GLY A 5 22.15 0.03 14.25
N GLU A 6 22.86 -0.88 13.57
CA GLU A 6 23.57 -0.57 12.32
C GLU A 6 22.58 -0.27 11.19
N VAL A 7 22.76 0.89 10.53
CA VAL A 7 22.02 1.23 9.31
C VAL A 7 22.62 0.46 8.14
N VAL A 8 21.82 -0.41 7.53
CA VAL A 8 22.27 -1.32 6.45
C VAL A 8 21.81 -0.91 5.05
N ALA A 9 20.84 0.00 4.96
CA ALA A 9 20.44 0.65 3.73
C ALA A 9 19.82 2.01 4.04
N SER A 10 19.96 2.96 3.12
CA SER A 10 19.44 4.32 3.27
C SER A 10 18.97 4.89 1.94
N PHE A 11 18.01 5.80 2.01
CA PHE A 11 17.49 6.60 0.91
C PHE A 11 17.29 8.04 1.41
N GLY A 12 17.49 9.01 0.51
CA GLY A 12 17.32 10.42 0.83
C GLY A 12 18.46 11.01 1.65
N VAL A 13 18.19 12.14 2.30
CA VAL A 13 19.21 12.87 3.06
C VAL A 13 19.50 12.13 4.38
N PRO A 14 20.76 11.78 4.69
CA PRO A 14 21.10 11.13 5.95
C PRO A 14 20.66 11.99 7.13
N GLN A 15 19.77 11.47 7.97
CA GLN A 15 19.37 12.12 9.22
C GLN A 15 19.87 11.33 10.42
N THR A 16 20.43 12.06 11.37
CA THR A 16 20.95 11.54 12.65
C THR A 16 19.87 11.51 13.73
N LEU A 17 18.82 12.32 13.61
CA LEU A 17 17.69 12.39 14.54
C LEU A 17 16.45 11.76 13.90
N PHE A 18 15.92 10.72 14.56
CA PHE A 18 14.65 10.09 14.22
C PHE A 18 13.76 10.20 15.46
N GLY A 19 12.59 10.81 15.31
CA GLY A 19 11.63 11.00 16.39
C GLY A 19 10.36 11.69 15.91
N GLY A 20 9.24 11.32 16.52
CA GLY A 20 7.93 11.85 16.20
C GLY A 20 7.66 13.22 16.81
N SER A 21 6.73 13.95 16.20
CA SER A 21 6.24 15.26 16.64
C SER A 21 4.88 15.17 17.37
N GLY A 22 4.23 14.01 17.35
CA GLY A 22 2.89 13.78 17.87
C GLY A 22 1.79 14.19 16.88
N GLY A 23 0.52 13.90 17.22
CA GLY A 23 -0.63 14.46 16.51
C GLY A 23 -0.98 13.88 15.13
N CYS A 24 -0.33 12.80 14.69
CA CYS A 24 -0.64 12.11 13.43
C CYS A 24 -1.60 10.95 13.66
N ALA A 25 -2.77 10.95 13.00
CA ALA A 25 -3.73 9.83 13.03
C ALA A 25 -3.83 9.19 11.63
N PRO A 26 -3.26 8.00 11.41
CA PRO A 26 -3.41 7.29 10.15
C PRO A 26 -4.87 6.93 9.88
N LYS A 27 -5.29 7.04 8.61
CA LYS A 27 -6.64 6.69 8.17
C LYS A 27 -6.60 5.93 6.86
N LEU A 28 -7.63 5.14 6.57
CA LEU A 28 -7.76 4.47 5.28
C LEU A 28 -7.82 5.53 4.17
N PHE A 29 -7.09 5.30 3.08
CA PHE A 29 -7.03 6.25 1.97
C PHE A 29 -8.30 6.24 1.11
N THR A 30 -8.90 5.06 0.93
CA THR A 30 -10.13 4.90 0.15
C THR A 30 -11.36 5.00 1.05
N ALA A 31 -12.54 5.14 0.44
CA ALA A 31 -13.80 5.17 1.17
C ALA A 31 -14.01 3.84 1.94
N PRO A 32 -14.81 3.83 3.01
CA PRO A 32 -15.06 2.62 3.81
C PRO A 32 -15.60 1.43 2.99
N ASP A 33 -16.33 1.70 1.91
CA ASP A 33 -16.90 0.67 1.03
C ASP A 33 -15.85 0.04 0.09
N ASP A 34 -14.74 0.75 -0.15
CA ASP A 34 -13.66 0.33 -1.05
C ASP A 34 -12.48 -0.25 -0.25
N SER A 35 -12.55 -0.16 1.07
CA SER A 35 -11.59 -0.72 2.02
C SER A 35 -12.15 -1.98 2.66
N LEU A 36 -11.35 -3.04 2.72
CA LEU A 36 -11.74 -4.25 3.41
C LEU A 36 -11.67 -4.04 4.93
N THR A 37 -12.82 -3.70 5.54
CA THR A 37 -12.92 -3.39 6.98
C THR A 37 -13.59 -4.50 7.80
N LYS A 38 -14.17 -5.50 7.14
CA LYS A 38 -14.92 -6.59 7.78
C LYS A 38 -14.55 -7.94 7.16
N SER A 39 -14.69 -9.00 7.93
CA SER A 39 -14.58 -10.36 7.42
C SER A 39 -15.62 -10.64 6.32
N TYR A 40 -15.25 -11.50 5.38
CA TYR A 40 -16.08 -11.92 4.27
C TYR A 40 -16.03 -13.45 4.11
N LYS A 41 -16.95 -14.00 3.31
CA LYS A 41 -16.99 -15.44 3.03
C LYS A 41 -16.18 -15.73 1.78
N PHE A 42 -15.41 -16.80 1.83
CA PHE A 42 -14.61 -17.34 0.74
C PHE A 42 -14.85 -18.87 0.62
N MET A 43 -14.03 -19.59 -0.16
CA MET A 43 -14.13 -21.02 -0.52
C MET A 43 -15.13 -21.38 -1.64
N PHE A 44 -15.93 -20.44 -2.12
CA PHE A 44 -16.78 -20.65 -3.29
C PHE A 44 -16.73 -19.40 -4.18
N GLN A 45 -16.38 -19.59 -5.45
CA GLN A 45 -16.32 -18.50 -6.43
C GLN A 45 -17.05 -18.94 -7.69
N LYS A 46 -17.78 -18.01 -8.30
CA LYS A 46 -18.35 -18.25 -9.63
C LYS A 46 -17.48 -17.58 -10.69
N PRO A 47 -17.04 -18.30 -11.74
CA PRO A 47 -16.20 -17.71 -12.78
C PRO A 47 -16.80 -16.48 -13.50
N LEU A 48 -18.14 -16.41 -13.58
CA LEU A 48 -18.85 -15.25 -14.14
C LEU A 48 -18.77 -14.02 -13.23
N ASP A 49 -18.90 -14.22 -11.91
CA ASP A 49 -18.89 -13.14 -10.92
C ASP A 49 -17.48 -12.50 -10.88
N VAL A 50 -16.42 -13.32 -10.96
CA VAL A 50 -15.02 -12.84 -11.10
C VAL A 50 -14.82 -11.94 -12.33
N ARG A 51 -15.47 -12.26 -13.46
CA ARG A 51 -15.38 -11.46 -14.69
C ARG A 51 -16.08 -10.11 -14.55
N GLU A 52 -17.18 -10.03 -13.79
CA GLU A 52 -17.97 -8.81 -13.66
C GLU A 52 -17.34 -7.78 -12.71
N VAL A 53 -16.64 -8.22 -11.66
CA VAL A 53 -15.99 -7.32 -10.67
C VAL A 53 -14.88 -6.46 -11.31
N LEU A 54 -14.25 -6.93 -12.40
CA LEU A 54 -13.12 -6.26 -13.05
C LEU A 54 -13.48 -4.93 -13.77
N CYS A 55 -14.77 -4.55 -13.85
CA CYS A 55 -15.23 -3.41 -14.66
C CYS A 55 -15.66 -2.15 -13.87
N TRP A 56 -15.65 -2.15 -12.53
CA TRP A 56 -16.34 -1.14 -11.72
C TRP A 56 -15.49 0.07 -11.28
N ARG A 57 -14.18 0.04 -11.54
CA ARG A 57 -13.19 0.94 -10.94
C ARG A 57 -13.32 2.43 -11.32
N ILE A 58 -13.77 2.72 -12.54
CA ILE A 58 -13.84 4.11 -13.03
C ILE A 58 -14.92 4.88 -12.26
N GLU A 59 -16.04 4.22 -11.97
CA GLU A 59 -17.26 4.84 -11.42
C GLU A 59 -17.08 5.21 -9.93
N GLU A 60 -16.44 4.33 -9.17
CA GLU A 60 -16.15 4.49 -7.73
C GLU A 60 -15.16 5.65 -7.47
N LEU A 61 -14.02 5.65 -8.16
CA LEU A 61 -13.04 6.74 -8.06
C LEU A 61 -13.60 8.06 -8.60
N GLY A 62 -14.51 8.01 -9.56
CA GLY A 62 -15.25 9.18 -10.03
C GLY A 62 -16.12 9.82 -8.95
N ALA A 63 -16.82 9.01 -8.14
CA ALA A 63 -17.62 9.52 -7.03
C ALA A 63 -16.74 10.24 -6.00
N ALA A 64 -15.57 9.66 -5.66
CA ALA A 64 -14.60 10.28 -4.76
C ALA A 64 -14.05 11.60 -5.31
N LEU A 65 -13.71 11.66 -6.61
CA LEU A 65 -13.25 12.89 -7.27
C LEU A 65 -14.32 13.99 -7.26
N ARG A 66 -15.58 13.62 -7.50
CA ARG A 66 -16.72 14.54 -7.47
C ARG A 66 -16.90 15.16 -6.09
N THR A 67 -16.92 14.34 -5.05
CA THR A 67 -17.06 14.80 -3.66
C THR A 67 -15.86 15.65 -3.22
N HIS A 68 -14.64 15.24 -3.56
CA HIS A 68 -13.43 15.93 -3.14
C HIS A 68 -13.29 17.32 -3.73
N HIS A 69 -13.63 17.49 -5.01
CA HIS A 69 -13.46 18.75 -5.74
C HIS A 69 -14.74 19.58 -5.86
N GLY A 70 -15.85 19.12 -5.26
CA GLY A 70 -17.15 19.79 -5.36
C GLY A 70 -17.66 19.89 -6.80
N LEU A 71 -17.39 18.87 -7.62
CA LEU A 71 -17.80 18.85 -9.04
C LEU A 71 -19.30 18.57 -9.14
N GLU A 72 -19.96 19.17 -10.14
CA GLU A 72 -21.40 18.97 -10.36
C GLU A 72 -21.73 17.55 -10.80
N ASP A 73 -21.60 17.21 -12.09
CA ASP A 73 -21.74 15.86 -12.62
C ASP A 73 -20.81 15.68 -13.82
N PHE A 74 -20.55 14.43 -14.20
CA PHE A 74 -19.68 14.12 -15.34
C PHE A 74 -20.48 14.06 -16.64
N ALA A 75 -19.97 14.71 -17.68
CA ALA A 75 -20.46 14.61 -19.04
C ALA A 75 -19.94 13.34 -19.72
N SER A 76 -20.60 12.94 -20.81
CA SER A 76 -20.16 11.84 -21.66
C SER A 76 -18.96 12.26 -22.52
N ALA A 77 -17.94 11.40 -22.60
CA ALA A 77 -16.78 11.61 -23.47
C ALA A 77 -17.14 11.67 -24.97
N LEU A 78 -18.31 11.15 -25.36
CA LEU A 78 -18.78 11.03 -26.74
C LEU A 78 -19.54 12.26 -27.25
N LEU A 79 -20.14 13.03 -26.35
CA LEU A 79 -21.07 14.09 -26.74
C LEU A 79 -20.29 15.37 -27.05
N PRO A 80 -20.48 15.97 -28.24
CA PRO A 80 -19.88 17.25 -28.55
C PRO A 80 -20.39 18.35 -27.62
N ALA A 81 -19.48 19.20 -27.13
CA ALA A 81 -19.80 20.36 -26.30
C ALA A 81 -18.96 21.57 -26.74
N GLN A 82 -19.59 22.74 -26.83
CA GLN A 82 -18.90 24.01 -27.11
C GLN A 82 -18.44 24.73 -25.85
N GLU A 83 -19.02 24.38 -24.70
CA GLU A 83 -18.61 24.85 -23.38
C GLU A 83 -17.72 23.79 -22.71
N PRO A 84 -16.87 24.19 -21.74
CA PRO A 84 -16.07 23.25 -20.97
C PRO A 84 -16.97 22.25 -20.23
N VAL A 85 -16.65 20.97 -20.37
CA VAL A 85 -17.33 19.87 -19.70
C VAL A 85 -16.34 19.07 -18.87
N THR A 86 -16.79 18.55 -17.73
CA THR A 86 -15.98 17.65 -16.91
C THR A 86 -16.30 16.21 -17.28
N VAL A 87 -15.29 15.45 -17.69
CA VAL A 87 -15.43 14.06 -18.13
C VAL A 87 -14.61 13.16 -17.20
N LEU A 88 -15.24 12.07 -16.74
CA LEU A 88 -14.59 11.03 -15.96
C LEU A 88 -14.07 9.93 -16.89
N GLY A 89 -12.85 9.48 -16.65
CA GLY A 89 -12.34 8.30 -17.34
C GLY A 89 -10.98 7.84 -16.87
N GLN A 90 -10.52 6.80 -17.53
CA GLN A 90 -9.24 6.16 -17.29
C GLN A 90 -8.27 6.52 -18.42
N ILE A 91 -7.06 6.98 -18.07
CA ILE A 91 -6.01 7.23 -19.06
C ILE A 91 -5.58 5.90 -19.71
N ALA A 92 -5.53 5.86 -21.03
CA ALA A 92 -4.98 4.76 -21.81
C ALA A 92 -4.05 5.28 -22.91
N CYS A 93 -3.43 4.35 -23.63
CA CYS A 93 -2.60 4.64 -24.80
C CYS A 93 -3.37 4.25 -26.07
N ASP A 94 -3.30 5.07 -27.12
CA ASP A 94 -3.87 4.77 -28.44
C ASP A 94 -3.14 3.64 -29.19
N SER A 95 -2.02 3.16 -28.65
CA SER A 95 -1.17 2.15 -29.23
C SER A 95 -0.59 1.21 -28.17
N ASN A 96 0.00 0.10 -28.61
CA ASN A 96 0.74 -0.82 -27.74
C ASN A 96 2.12 -0.27 -27.29
N GLY A 97 2.45 0.97 -27.66
CA GLY A 97 3.70 1.63 -27.34
C GLY A 97 3.68 2.36 -25.98
N LYS A 98 4.78 3.07 -25.69
CA LYS A 98 4.90 3.88 -24.48
C LYS A 98 3.99 5.12 -24.56
N LEU A 99 3.17 5.33 -23.53
CA LEU A 99 2.35 6.54 -23.38
C LEU A 99 3.22 7.80 -23.49
N ASN A 100 2.76 8.74 -24.32
CA ASN A 100 3.32 10.08 -24.46
C ASN A 100 2.16 11.08 -24.65
N ALA A 101 2.47 12.38 -24.65
CA ALA A 101 1.45 13.44 -24.69
C ALA A 101 0.55 13.40 -25.93
N LYS A 102 1.02 12.82 -27.05
CA LYS A 102 0.24 12.71 -28.29
C LYS A 102 -0.56 11.42 -28.39
N SER A 103 -0.21 10.41 -27.60
CA SER A 103 -0.82 9.08 -27.62
C SER A 103 -1.80 8.86 -26.46
N ALA A 104 -2.07 9.90 -25.67
CA ALA A 104 -2.95 9.84 -24.52
C ALA A 104 -4.41 9.83 -24.95
N VAL A 105 -5.14 8.83 -24.49
CA VAL A 105 -6.60 8.73 -24.67
C VAL A 105 -7.26 8.60 -23.30
N LEU A 106 -8.49 9.10 -23.21
CA LEU A 106 -9.36 8.88 -22.06
C LEU A 106 -10.40 7.82 -22.43
N GLU A 107 -10.37 6.71 -21.74
CA GLU A 107 -11.41 5.68 -21.77
C GLU A 107 -12.48 6.04 -20.74
N GLY A 108 -13.63 6.53 -21.21
CA GLY A 108 -14.70 6.98 -20.33
C GLY A 108 -15.35 5.84 -19.55
N ASP A 109 -16.08 6.18 -18.50
CA ASP A 109 -16.86 5.23 -17.70
C ASP A 109 -17.92 4.50 -18.55
N ARG A 110 -18.35 3.33 -18.07
CA ARG A 110 -19.37 2.54 -18.77
C ARG A 110 -20.74 3.21 -18.66
N GLN A 111 -21.06 3.81 -17.51
CA GLN A 111 -22.35 4.42 -17.24
C GLN A 111 -22.68 5.62 -18.15
N ARG A 112 -21.74 6.56 -18.35
CA ARG A 112 -22.00 7.80 -19.12
C ARG A 112 -21.39 7.78 -20.52
N SER A 113 -20.27 7.08 -20.68
CA SER A 113 -19.48 7.10 -21.92
C SER A 113 -19.44 5.76 -22.65
N ALA A 114 -20.12 4.72 -22.14
CA ALA A 114 -20.15 3.37 -22.70
C ALA A 114 -18.75 2.76 -22.94
N GLY A 115 -17.73 3.17 -22.16
CA GLY A 115 -16.34 2.71 -22.36
C GLY A 115 -15.65 3.31 -23.60
N ALA A 116 -16.20 4.37 -24.18
CA ALA A 116 -15.62 4.99 -25.37
C ALA A 116 -14.28 5.65 -25.09
N ARG A 117 -13.42 5.65 -26.11
CA ARG A 117 -12.09 6.26 -26.05
C ARG A 117 -12.05 7.56 -26.83
N VAL A 118 -11.61 8.64 -26.18
CA VAL A 118 -11.40 9.94 -26.81
C VAL A 118 -9.93 10.38 -26.66
N PRO A 119 -9.23 10.72 -27.75
CA PRO A 119 -7.91 11.34 -27.67
C PRO A 119 -7.92 12.65 -26.87
N LEU A 120 -6.89 12.84 -26.05
CA LEU A 120 -6.69 14.06 -25.28
C LEU A 120 -5.71 15.01 -25.98
N ASP A 121 -6.07 16.29 -26.06
CA ASP A 121 -5.10 17.36 -26.29
C ASP A 121 -4.66 17.94 -24.94
N LEU A 122 -3.38 17.76 -24.61
CA LEU A 122 -2.81 18.23 -23.35
C LEU A 122 -2.04 19.56 -23.51
N SER A 123 -2.12 20.21 -24.68
CA SER A 123 -1.33 21.40 -25.00
C SER A 123 -1.68 22.64 -24.16
N GLU A 124 -2.90 22.70 -23.61
CA GLU A 124 -3.35 23.81 -22.76
C GLU A 124 -3.06 23.59 -21.27
N LEU A 125 -2.58 22.40 -20.89
CA LEU A 125 -2.19 22.12 -19.51
C LEU A 125 -0.75 22.61 -19.26
N PRO A 126 -0.52 23.50 -18.26
CA PRO A 126 0.81 23.98 -17.94
C PRO A 126 1.71 22.86 -17.39
N GLU A 127 1.15 21.96 -16.60
CA GLU A 127 1.80 20.78 -16.05
C GLU A 127 0.80 19.62 -15.97
N PHE A 128 1.27 18.39 -16.21
CA PHE A 128 0.46 17.19 -16.01
C PHE A 128 1.35 15.97 -15.71
N SER A 129 0.80 15.01 -14.97
CA SER A 129 1.42 13.72 -14.71
C SER A 129 0.40 12.62 -14.98
N LEU A 130 0.58 11.92 -16.11
CA LEU A 130 -0.35 10.90 -16.56
C LEU A 130 0.30 9.52 -16.70
N PHE A 131 -0.43 8.47 -16.33
CA PHE A 131 0.00 7.09 -16.53
C PHE A 131 -1.16 6.18 -16.96
N PRO A 132 -0.92 5.12 -17.78
CA PRO A 132 -1.97 4.20 -18.19
C PRO A 132 -2.70 3.60 -16.97
N GLY A 133 -4.03 3.54 -17.05
CA GLY A 133 -4.94 3.12 -16.00
C GLY A 133 -5.42 4.23 -15.04
N GLN A 134 -5.04 5.50 -15.24
CA GLN A 134 -5.25 6.55 -14.22
C GLN A 134 -6.66 7.06 -14.30
N VAL A 135 -7.44 6.85 -13.24
CA VAL A 135 -8.76 7.48 -13.17
C VAL A 135 -8.55 8.96 -12.85
N VAL A 136 -9.04 9.80 -13.75
CA VAL A 136 -8.98 11.25 -13.66
C VAL A 136 -10.35 11.81 -14.01
N ALA A 137 -10.64 13.00 -13.47
CA ALA A 137 -11.66 13.86 -14.04
C ALA A 137 -10.93 14.97 -14.80
N VAL A 138 -11.29 15.17 -16.06
CA VAL A 138 -10.70 16.20 -16.93
C VAL A 138 -11.78 17.19 -17.32
N GLU A 139 -11.49 18.48 -17.17
CA GLU A 139 -12.31 19.54 -17.72
C GLU A 139 -11.70 20.02 -19.03
N GLY A 140 -12.53 20.18 -20.05
CA GLY A 140 -12.09 20.54 -21.37
C GLY A 140 -13.21 20.71 -22.37
N ILE A 141 -12.85 21.08 -23.60
CA ILE A 141 -13.81 21.29 -24.70
C ILE A 141 -13.66 20.17 -25.72
N ASN A 142 -14.76 19.47 -26.02
CA ASN A 142 -14.82 18.47 -27.08
C ASN A 142 -15.85 18.90 -28.12
N SER A 143 -15.50 19.87 -28.97
CA SER A 143 -16.44 20.45 -29.94
C SER A 143 -16.91 19.50 -31.03
N THR A 144 -16.24 18.35 -31.21
CA THR A 144 -16.50 17.39 -32.30
C THR A 144 -16.91 16.00 -31.83
N GLY A 145 -16.82 15.69 -30.53
CA GLY A 145 -16.94 14.33 -30.00
C GLY A 145 -15.70 13.44 -30.25
N LYS A 146 -14.68 13.93 -30.97
CA LYS A 146 -13.53 13.12 -31.43
C LYS A 146 -12.20 13.44 -30.75
N LYS A 147 -12.10 14.55 -30.04
CA LYS A 147 -10.87 14.98 -29.35
C LYS A 147 -11.24 15.97 -28.26
N LEU A 148 -10.79 15.71 -27.04
CA LEU A 148 -11.03 16.57 -25.89
C LEU A 148 -9.80 17.45 -25.64
N VAL A 149 -9.94 18.77 -25.78
CA VAL A 149 -8.89 19.72 -25.42
C VAL A 149 -8.98 20.01 -23.94
N VAL A 150 -7.98 19.58 -23.18
CA VAL A 150 -8.02 19.57 -21.72
C VAL A 150 -7.50 20.89 -21.16
N SER A 151 -8.35 21.58 -20.39
CA SER A 151 -8.02 22.84 -19.72
C SER A 151 -7.66 22.65 -18.25
N ARG A 152 -8.22 21.63 -17.58
CA ARG A 152 -7.91 21.29 -16.19
C ARG A 152 -7.96 19.78 -15.93
N LEU A 153 -7.18 19.35 -14.94
CA LEU A 153 -7.14 17.97 -14.50
C LEU A 153 -7.37 17.90 -12.99
N TYR A 154 -8.38 17.14 -12.57
CA TYR A 154 -8.73 16.93 -11.19
C TYR A 154 -8.18 15.58 -10.71
N GLU A 155 -7.29 15.64 -9.72
CA GLU A 155 -6.66 14.48 -9.09
C GLU A 155 -7.11 14.35 -7.64
N VAL A 156 -7.21 13.13 -7.12
CA VAL A 156 -7.37 12.92 -5.67
C VAL A 156 -6.08 13.41 -5.00
N SER A 157 -6.11 14.59 -4.38
CA SER A 157 -4.97 15.21 -3.72
C SER A 157 -5.22 15.24 -2.22
N GLY A 158 -4.36 14.57 -1.45
CA GLY A 158 -4.44 14.61 0.02
C GLY A 158 -4.16 16.01 0.56
N VAL A 159 -4.84 16.38 1.66
CA VAL A 159 -4.47 17.53 2.48
C VAL A 159 -3.25 17.13 3.30
N TRP A 160 -2.15 17.86 3.14
CA TRP A 160 -0.88 17.59 3.82
C TRP A 160 -0.84 18.28 5.18
N GLY A 161 -0.35 17.58 6.19
CA GLY A 161 -0.01 18.21 7.47
C GLY A 161 1.17 19.18 7.33
N ALA A 162 1.36 20.03 8.34
CA ALA A 162 2.41 21.06 8.36
C ALA A 162 3.75 20.57 8.96
N GLU A 163 3.79 19.38 9.55
CA GLU A 163 4.90 18.92 10.39
C GLU A 163 5.57 17.65 9.85
N GLN A 164 6.82 17.43 10.27
CA GLN A 164 7.58 16.21 9.95
C GLN A 164 7.01 15.02 10.73
N ARG A 165 6.80 13.88 10.06
CA ARG A 165 6.33 12.63 10.69
C ARG A 165 7.38 11.53 10.62
N ALA A 166 7.54 10.81 11.72
CA ALA A 166 8.41 9.65 11.86
C ALA A 166 7.58 8.36 11.84
N VAL A 167 7.81 7.52 10.84
CA VAL A 167 7.12 6.23 10.68
C VAL A 167 8.11 5.09 10.87
N LEU A 168 7.85 4.20 11.81
CA LEU A 168 8.58 2.95 11.97
C LEU A 168 7.81 1.81 11.29
N VAL A 169 8.53 0.92 10.61
CA VAL A 169 7.96 -0.21 9.88
C VAL A 169 8.71 -1.47 10.25
N ALA A 170 8.00 -2.51 10.69
CA ALA A 170 8.58 -3.82 10.97
C ALA A 170 7.66 -4.93 10.48
N CYS A 171 8.24 -6.08 10.15
CA CYS A 171 7.51 -7.25 9.68
C CYS A 171 8.01 -8.49 10.39
N GLY A 172 7.07 -9.34 10.84
CA GLY A 172 7.39 -10.60 11.48
C GLY A 172 8.19 -11.54 10.56
N PRO A 173 8.75 -12.64 11.10
CA PRO A 173 8.47 -13.18 12.44
C PRO A 173 9.05 -12.35 13.59
N TYR A 174 8.33 -12.31 14.71
CA TYR A 174 8.69 -11.56 15.92
C TYR A 174 9.38 -12.40 17.01
N ALA A 175 9.57 -13.69 16.73
CA ALA A 175 10.27 -14.65 17.55
C ALA A 175 11.33 -15.38 16.72
N THR A 176 12.38 -15.91 17.36
CA THR A 176 13.38 -16.73 16.66
C THR A 176 12.83 -18.12 16.38
N SER A 177 13.37 -18.81 15.37
CA SER A 177 12.88 -20.14 14.98
C SER A 177 13.00 -21.21 16.06
N ASP A 178 13.84 -20.99 17.07
CA ASP A 178 14.13 -21.90 18.19
C ASP A 178 13.50 -21.46 19.52
N SER A 179 12.77 -20.35 19.57
CA SER A 179 12.22 -19.81 20.81
C SER A 179 10.92 -19.04 20.57
N VAL A 180 9.95 -19.23 21.46
CA VAL A 180 8.67 -18.50 21.48
C VAL A 180 8.68 -17.32 22.45
N ALA A 181 9.87 -16.91 22.93
CA ALA A 181 10.03 -15.84 23.93
C ALA A 181 9.83 -14.42 23.37
N PHE A 182 9.70 -14.26 22.05
CA PHE A 182 9.56 -12.95 21.39
C PHE A 182 10.69 -11.96 21.74
N ASP A 183 11.93 -12.44 21.87
CA ASP A 183 13.09 -11.56 22.17
C ASP A 183 13.26 -10.45 21.11
N PRO A 184 13.16 -10.71 19.79
CA PRO A 184 13.23 -9.67 18.77
C PRO A 184 12.11 -8.62 18.88
N LEU A 185 10.91 -9.04 19.32
CA LEU A 185 9.83 -8.10 19.62
C LEU A 185 10.21 -7.19 20.78
N SER A 186 10.74 -7.76 21.86
CA SER A 186 11.18 -6.98 23.03
C SER A 186 12.24 -5.94 22.65
N ASP A 187 13.23 -6.34 21.84
CA ASP A 187 14.23 -5.41 21.29
C ASP A 187 13.60 -4.30 20.44
N LEU A 188 12.53 -4.60 19.68
CA LEU A 188 11.79 -3.61 18.88
C LEU A 188 10.99 -2.65 19.76
N LEU A 189 10.40 -3.13 20.86
CA LEU A 189 9.68 -2.28 21.81
C LEU A 189 10.62 -1.28 22.48
N ASP A 190 11.85 -1.69 22.83
CA ASP A 190 12.89 -0.79 23.32
C ASP A 190 13.25 0.29 22.29
N VAL A 191 13.33 -0.08 21.01
CA VAL A 191 13.56 0.85 19.90
C VAL A 191 12.41 1.87 19.82
N ILE A 192 11.15 1.41 19.85
CA ILE A 192 9.98 2.29 19.79
C ILE A 192 9.94 3.23 21.00
N ALA A 193 10.24 2.73 22.20
CA ALA A 193 10.29 3.54 23.43
C ALA A 193 11.36 4.63 23.36
N ARG A 194 12.54 4.31 22.80
CA ARG A 194 13.66 5.24 22.62
C ARG A 194 13.39 6.27 21.53
N ASP A 195 12.98 5.79 20.36
CA ASP A 195 12.88 6.61 19.14
C ASP A 195 11.55 7.36 19.03
N ARG A 196 10.51 6.95 19.79
CA ARG A 196 9.19 7.60 19.88
C ARG A 196 8.62 8.01 18.51
N PRO A 197 8.45 7.06 17.55
CA PRO A 197 7.86 7.37 16.25
C PRO A 197 6.40 7.83 16.40
N ASP A 198 5.89 8.57 15.40
CA ASP A 198 4.48 8.96 15.35
C ASP A 198 3.57 7.77 15.01
N VAL A 199 4.05 6.91 14.12
CA VAL A 199 3.32 5.75 13.60
C VAL A 199 4.23 4.53 13.57
N CYS A 200 3.73 3.38 14.02
CA CYS A 200 4.37 2.09 13.86
C CYS A 200 3.48 1.19 12.99
N VAL A 201 3.96 0.82 11.80
CA VAL A 201 3.31 -0.17 10.94
C VAL A 201 3.95 -1.53 11.18
N LEU A 202 3.19 -2.44 11.76
CA LEU A 202 3.64 -3.79 12.13
C LEU A 202 2.91 -4.81 11.26
N PHE A 203 3.66 -5.47 10.39
CA PHE A 203 3.17 -6.56 9.55
C PHE A 203 3.32 -7.89 10.28
N GLY A 204 2.37 -8.79 10.09
CA GLY A 204 2.52 -10.19 10.46
C GLY A 204 3.68 -10.89 9.74
N PRO A 205 3.91 -12.18 10.02
CA PRO A 205 3.17 -12.97 11.00
C PRO A 205 3.55 -12.64 12.44
N PHE A 206 2.55 -12.45 13.29
CA PHE A 206 2.68 -12.33 14.74
C PHE A 206 2.78 -13.71 15.41
N VAL A 207 1.99 -14.67 14.92
CA VAL A 207 2.12 -16.10 15.27
C VAL A 207 2.31 -16.87 13.98
N ASP A 208 3.57 -17.16 13.68
CA ASP A 208 3.98 -17.68 12.37
C ASP A 208 3.61 -19.15 12.20
N ALA A 209 2.75 -19.41 11.21
CA ALA A 209 2.33 -20.73 10.79
C ALA A 209 3.51 -21.62 10.38
N LYS A 210 4.64 -21.03 9.93
CA LYS A 210 5.87 -21.77 9.58
C LYS A 210 6.84 -21.97 10.75
N HIS A 211 6.49 -21.57 11.97
CA HIS A 211 7.34 -21.80 13.14
C HIS A 211 7.24 -23.27 13.58
N GLU A 212 8.37 -23.93 13.86
CA GLU A 212 8.44 -25.38 14.15
C GLU A 212 7.45 -25.82 15.25
N GLN A 213 7.38 -25.09 16.36
CA GLN A 213 6.44 -25.41 17.44
C GLN A 213 4.95 -25.15 17.10
N VAL A 214 4.67 -24.26 16.12
CA VAL A 214 3.31 -23.98 15.65
C VAL A 214 2.86 -25.10 14.72
N GLU A 215 3.68 -25.47 13.73
CA GLU A 215 3.39 -26.54 12.78
C GLU A 215 3.18 -27.89 13.49
N ASN A 216 3.98 -28.16 14.52
CA ASN A 216 3.89 -29.40 15.29
C ASN A 216 2.87 -29.34 16.44
N CYS A 217 2.10 -28.24 16.57
CA CYS A 217 1.11 -28.04 17.64
C CYS A 217 1.68 -28.24 19.06
N GLN A 218 2.91 -27.77 19.30
CA GLN A 218 3.64 -27.92 20.56
C GLN A 218 3.49 -26.73 21.51
N LEU A 219 2.73 -25.70 21.11
CA LEU A 219 2.47 -24.54 21.94
C LEU A 219 1.56 -24.90 23.14
N PRO A 220 1.83 -24.35 24.34
CA PRO A 220 1.05 -24.64 25.54
C PRO A 220 -0.32 -23.97 25.58
N ALA A 221 -0.65 -23.12 24.60
CA ALA A 221 -1.88 -22.34 24.53
C ALA A 221 -2.44 -22.33 23.11
N SER A 222 -3.71 -21.94 22.96
CA SER A 222 -4.31 -21.80 21.63
C SER A 222 -3.59 -20.73 20.80
N PHE A 223 -3.59 -20.87 19.48
CA PHE A 223 -2.97 -19.87 18.60
C PHE A 223 -3.55 -18.46 18.78
N SER A 224 -4.85 -18.37 19.06
CA SER A 224 -5.51 -17.10 19.36
C SER A 224 -4.99 -16.48 20.66
N ASP A 225 -4.75 -17.28 21.71
CA ASP A 225 -4.26 -16.77 22.98
C ASP A 225 -2.79 -16.35 22.91
N VAL A 226 -1.96 -17.05 22.13
CA VAL A 226 -0.58 -16.63 21.84
C VAL A 226 -0.56 -15.31 21.07
N PHE A 227 -1.46 -15.13 20.09
CA PHE A 227 -1.61 -13.84 19.41
C PHE A 227 -2.03 -12.72 20.37
N LYS A 228 -3.03 -12.95 21.23
CA LYS A 228 -3.45 -11.97 22.24
C LYS A 228 -2.32 -11.60 23.20
N LEU A 229 -1.46 -12.55 23.56
CA LEU A 229 -0.27 -12.29 24.38
C LEU A 229 0.72 -11.38 23.63
N CYS A 230 1.04 -11.70 22.37
CA CYS A 230 1.90 -10.88 21.52
C CYS A 230 1.34 -9.46 21.36
N LEU A 231 0.05 -9.33 21.08
CA LEU A 231 -0.64 -8.05 20.99
C LEU A 231 -0.55 -7.27 22.32
N LYS A 232 -0.78 -7.94 23.46
CA LYS A 232 -0.65 -7.32 24.78
C LYS A 232 0.76 -6.77 25.02
N MET A 233 1.80 -7.52 24.66
CA MET A 233 3.20 -7.06 24.75
C MET A 233 3.42 -5.80 23.90
N ILE A 234 2.92 -5.78 22.66
CA ILE A 234 3.00 -4.60 21.79
C ILE A 234 2.29 -3.40 22.40
N LEU A 235 1.07 -3.59 22.88
CA LEU A 235 0.28 -2.51 23.47
C LEU A 235 1.00 -1.95 24.70
N GLU A 236 1.28 -2.78 25.70
CA GLU A 236 1.90 -2.35 26.96
C GLU A 236 3.29 -1.74 26.74
N GLY A 237 4.14 -2.37 25.91
CA GLY A 237 5.50 -1.92 25.64
C GLY A 237 5.59 -0.60 24.88
N THR A 238 4.53 -0.18 24.18
CA THR A 238 4.51 1.07 23.40
C THR A 238 3.76 2.22 24.08
N ARG A 239 3.11 2.00 25.24
CA ARG A 239 2.33 3.06 25.92
C ARG A 239 3.15 4.31 26.26
N SER A 240 4.42 4.14 26.63
CA SER A 240 5.28 5.25 27.01
C SER A 240 5.62 6.17 25.85
N ALA A 241 5.75 5.63 24.63
CA ALA A 241 5.99 6.37 23.39
C ALA A 241 4.67 6.84 22.74
N ALA A 242 3.58 6.11 22.96
CA ALA A 242 2.25 6.35 22.40
C ALA A 242 2.19 6.58 20.88
N PRO A 243 2.85 5.76 20.04
CA PRO A 243 2.66 5.82 18.59
C PRO A 243 1.25 5.38 18.21
N HIS A 244 0.76 5.82 17.06
CA HIS A 244 -0.32 5.11 16.39
C HIS A 244 0.20 3.78 15.85
N LEU A 245 -0.36 2.68 16.35
CA LEU A 245 -0.07 1.32 15.93
C LEU A 245 -0.98 0.94 14.77
N VAL A 246 -0.41 0.58 13.63
CA VAL A 246 -1.11 0.02 12.47
C VAL A 246 -0.72 -1.45 12.35
N LEU A 247 -1.67 -2.36 12.56
CA LEU A 247 -1.42 -3.80 12.47
C LEU A 247 -1.96 -4.34 11.15
N VAL A 248 -1.06 -4.95 10.36
CA VAL A 248 -1.35 -5.55 9.06
C VAL A 248 -1.25 -7.08 9.20
N PRO A 249 -2.30 -7.85 8.87
CA PRO A 249 -2.27 -9.31 8.96
C PRO A 249 -1.33 -9.92 7.92
N SER A 250 -1.01 -11.20 8.12
CA SER A 250 -0.27 -12.00 7.14
C SER A 250 -0.94 -13.34 6.85
N PRO A 251 -0.80 -13.91 5.63
CA PRO A 251 -1.28 -15.26 5.33
C PRO A 251 -0.61 -16.33 6.21
N ARG A 252 0.52 -15.98 6.84
CA ARG A 252 1.24 -16.81 7.81
C ARG A 252 0.77 -16.61 9.25
N ASP A 253 -0.19 -15.74 9.54
CA ASP A 253 -0.79 -15.66 10.88
C ASP A 253 -1.72 -16.86 11.09
N VAL A 254 -1.24 -17.88 11.80
CA VAL A 254 -1.93 -19.18 11.96
C VAL A 254 -3.32 -19.08 12.62
N HIS A 255 -3.58 -17.98 13.33
CA HIS A 255 -4.82 -17.72 14.05
C HIS A 255 -5.85 -16.92 13.23
N HIS A 256 -5.51 -16.54 11.99
CA HIS A 256 -6.31 -15.64 11.14
C HIS A 256 -6.66 -16.30 9.79
N ASP A 257 -7.58 -15.68 9.06
CA ASP A 257 -8.02 -16.18 7.74
C ASP A 257 -6.84 -16.24 6.77
N CYS A 258 -6.55 -17.38 6.14
CA CYS A 258 -5.39 -17.57 5.26
C CYS A 258 -5.65 -17.23 3.78
N VAL A 259 -6.70 -16.45 3.49
CA VAL A 259 -7.15 -16.13 2.13
C VAL A 259 -6.95 -14.64 1.85
N TYR A 260 -6.27 -14.36 0.73
CA TYR A 260 -5.98 -13.01 0.26
C TYR A 260 -7.12 -12.48 -0.62
N PRO A 261 -7.51 -11.19 -0.50
CA PRO A 261 -7.05 -10.21 0.49
C PRO A 261 -7.59 -10.49 1.91
N GLN A 262 -6.75 -10.44 2.94
CA GLN A 262 -7.16 -10.75 4.31
C GLN A 262 -7.89 -9.58 4.98
N PRO A 263 -8.99 -9.82 5.72
CA PRO A 263 -9.64 -8.79 6.51
C PRO A 263 -8.77 -8.37 7.71
N PRO A 264 -9.08 -7.24 8.37
CA PRO A 264 -8.42 -6.86 9.62
C PRO A 264 -8.57 -7.95 10.69
N PHE A 265 -7.64 -7.99 11.65
CA PHE A 265 -7.73 -8.92 12.77
C PHE A 265 -9.06 -8.76 13.54
N PRO A 266 -9.73 -9.87 13.90
CA PRO A 266 -11.00 -9.84 14.63
C PRO A 266 -10.75 -9.61 16.13
N CYS A 267 -10.22 -8.45 16.51
CA CYS A 267 -9.89 -8.16 17.92
C CYS A 267 -10.65 -6.92 18.44
N PRO A 268 -11.77 -7.08 19.20
CA PRO A 268 -12.58 -5.96 19.64
C PRO A 268 -12.40 -5.52 21.12
N GLU A 269 -11.60 -6.20 21.95
CA GLU A 269 -11.43 -5.85 23.37
C GLU A 269 -10.09 -5.17 23.67
N LEU A 270 -9.84 -4.04 22.99
CA LEU A 270 -8.74 -3.16 23.38
C LEU A 270 -9.07 -2.46 24.70
N PRO A 271 -8.10 -2.29 25.62
CA PRO A 271 -8.24 -1.36 26.74
C PRO A 271 -8.67 0.02 26.24
N LYS A 272 -9.55 0.70 26.99
CA LYS A 272 -10.11 2.02 26.59
C LYS A 272 -9.02 3.04 26.23
N GLU A 273 -7.91 2.99 26.95
CA GLU A 273 -6.73 3.85 26.75
C GLU A 273 -5.97 3.57 25.44
N ASP A 274 -6.05 2.34 24.91
CA ASP A 274 -5.34 1.93 23.71
C ASP A 274 -6.20 2.05 22.44
N ARG A 275 -7.54 2.09 22.57
CA ARG A 275 -8.47 2.10 21.44
C ARG A 275 -8.25 3.23 20.44
N ALA A 276 -7.83 4.41 20.91
CA ALA A 276 -7.62 5.58 20.04
C ALA A 276 -6.31 5.50 19.23
N ARG A 277 -5.33 4.69 19.67
CA ARG A 277 -3.99 4.63 19.07
C ARG A 277 -3.73 3.34 18.30
N VAL A 278 -4.72 2.46 18.14
CA VAL A 278 -4.57 1.19 17.45
C VAL A 278 -5.52 1.14 16.26
N LEU A 279 -4.97 0.84 15.10
CA LEU A 279 -5.69 0.66 13.85
C LEU A 279 -5.38 -0.72 13.29
N PHE A 280 -6.39 -1.58 13.24
CA PHE A 280 -6.31 -2.85 12.51
C PHE A 280 -6.74 -2.61 11.05
N VAL A 281 -5.92 -3.06 10.10
CA VAL A 281 -6.19 -2.91 8.66
C VAL A 281 -6.13 -4.26 7.96
N SER A 282 -6.60 -4.32 6.70
CA SER A 282 -6.50 -5.51 5.84
C SER A 282 -5.08 -5.74 5.29
N ASP A 283 -4.84 -6.92 4.72
CA ASP A 283 -3.73 -7.17 3.79
C ASP A 283 -4.28 -7.47 2.39
N PRO A 284 -4.06 -6.61 1.39
CA PRO A 284 -3.29 -5.37 1.43
C PRO A 284 -4.13 -4.20 2.00
N CYS A 285 -3.52 -3.04 2.18
CA CYS A 285 -4.21 -1.82 2.59
C CYS A 285 -3.52 -0.58 2.00
N THR A 286 -4.31 0.43 1.64
CA THR A 286 -3.78 1.78 1.32
C THR A 286 -4.14 2.74 2.45
N LEU A 287 -3.13 3.37 3.05
CA LEU A 287 -3.27 4.23 4.22
C LEU A 287 -2.83 5.65 3.88
N ASP A 288 -3.54 6.64 4.41
CA ASP A 288 -3.14 8.04 4.43
C ASP A 288 -2.51 8.35 5.80
N ILE A 289 -1.23 8.70 5.79
CA ILE A 289 -0.47 9.20 6.94
C ILE A 289 -0.15 10.67 6.68
N ASP A 290 -1.02 11.55 7.18
CA ASP A 290 -0.86 13.02 7.14
C ASP A 290 -0.67 13.59 5.72
N GLY A 291 -1.44 13.08 4.76
CA GLY A 291 -1.38 13.39 3.33
C GLY A 291 -0.48 12.43 2.55
N THR A 292 0.39 11.68 3.23
CA THR A 292 1.27 10.70 2.58
C THR A 292 0.54 9.37 2.40
N VAL A 293 0.23 9.05 1.15
CA VAL A 293 -0.29 7.74 0.73
C VAL A 293 0.76 6.64 0.85
N PHE A 294 0.49 5.65 1.71
CA PHE A 294 1.23 4.40 1.87
C PHE A 294 0.45 3.24 1.25
N GLY A 295 1.12 2.45 0.42
CA GLY A 295 0.65 1.13 0.04
C GLY A 295 1.30 0.06 0.91
N LEU A 296 0.50 -0.81 1.52
CA LEU A 296 0.95 -1.80 2.49
C LEU A 296 0.51 -3.19 2.02
N THR A 297 1.45 -4.14 1.95
CA THR A 297 1.11 -5.57 1.87
C THR A 297 2.11 -6.41 2.64
N SER A 298 1.63 -7.47 3.30
CA SER A 298 2.48 -8.44 4.02
C SER A 298 2.93 -9.61 3.13
N THR A 299 2.20 -9.84 2.03
CA THR A 299 2.41 -10.94 1.10
C THR A 299 3.75 -10.75 0.38
N ASP A 300 4.54 -11.83 0.23
CA ASP A 300 5.90 -11.77 -0.34
C ASP A 300 5.89 -11.70 -1.87
N LEU A 301 5.22 -10.67 -2.38
CA LEU A 301 5.07 -10.34 -3.78
C LEU A 301 6.40 -10.31 -4.54
N LEU A 302 7.44 -9.77 -3.91
CA LEU A 302 8.77 -9.64 -4.52
C LEU A 302 9.41 -11.00 -4.76
N PHE A 303 9.27 -11.92 -3.80
CA PHE A 303 9.76 -13.29 -3.94
C PHE A 303 8.96 -14.04 -5.00
N HIS A 304 7.63 -13.94 -4.97
CA HIS A 304 6.73 -14.65 -5.89
C HIS A 304 6.94 -14.19 -7.34
N MET A 305 6.82 -12.88 -7.61
CA MET A 305 7.07 -12.33 -8.95
C MET A 305 8.52 -12.51 -9.38
N GLY A 306 9.46 -12.47 -8.42
CA GLY A 306 10.85 -12.75 -8.68
C GLY A 306 10.99 -14.11 -9.33
N ALA A 307 10.49 -15.17 -8.70
CA ALA A 307 10.62 -16.55 -9.18
C ALA A 307 10.16 -16.74 -10.64
N GLU A 308 9.13 -16.00 -11.07
CA GLU A 308 8.49 -16.13 -12.39
C GLU A 308 8.96 -15.09 -13.43
N GLU A 309 9.69 -14.04 -13.03
CA GLU A 309 10.12 -12.97 -13.95
C GLU A 309 11.24 -13.42 -14.90
N ILE A 310 11.07 -13.15 -16.19
CA ILE A 310 12.11 -13.27 -17.21
C ILE A 310 12.55 -11.88 -17.71
N SER A 311 13.84 -11.72 -18.02
CA SER A 311 14.39 -10.46 -18.53
C SER A 311 15.48 -10.68 -19.58
N SER A 312 15.47 -9.87 -20.64
CA SER A 312 16.55 -9.83 -21.64
C SER A 312 17.69 -8.89 -21.25
N SER A 313 17.48 -8.04 -20.25
CA SER A 313 18.44 -6.99 -19.84
C SER A 313 19.26 -7.42 -18.62
N GLY A 314 20.48 -7.91 -18.85
CA GLY A 314 21.38 -8.36 -17.78
C GLY A 314 21.89 -7.25 -16.85
N SER A 315 21.71 -5.96 -17.20
CA SER A 315 22.22 -4.81 -16.44
C SER A 315 21.19 -4.11 -15.55
N SER A 316 19.90 -4.48 -15.63
CA SER A 316 18.85 -3.82 -14.85
C SER A 316 18.66 -4.50 -13.49
N ASP A 317 18.44 -3.70 -12.43
CA ASP A 317 18.15 -4.21 -11.09
C ASP A 317 16.78 -4.93 -11.06
N ARG A 318 16.79 -6.23 -10.74
CA ARG A 318 15.60 -7.11 -10.76
C ARG A 318 14.47 -6.57 -9.88
N PHE A 319 14.77 -6.12 -8.67
CA PHE A 319 13.75 -5.59 -7.75
C PHE A 319 13.08 -4.32 -8.31
N THR A 320 13.86 -3.42 -8.91
CA THR A 320 13.32 -2.22 -9.58
C THR A 320 12.37 -2.60 -10.73
N ARG A 321 12.68 -3.65 -11.50
CA ARG A 321 11.77 -4.13 -12.57
C ARG A 321 10.48 -4.69 -11.99
N ILE A 322 10.56 -5.57 -10.99
CA ILE A 322 9.39 -6.15 -10.33
C ILE A 322 8.51 -5.05 -9.74
N LEU A 323 9.07 -4.11 -8.98
CA LEU A 323 8.34 -2.98 -8.40
C LEU A 323 7.71 -2.10 -9.49
N ARG A 324 8.38 -1.91 -10.63
CA ARG A 324 7.79 -1.22 -11.77
C ARG A 324 6.56 -1.98 -12.30
N HIS A 325 6.61 -3.31 -12.39
CA HIS A 325 5.44 -4.10 -12.76
C HIS A 325 4.30 -3.90 -11.76
N VAL A 326 4.56 -3.98 -10.46
CA VAL A 326 3.54 -3.75 -9.41
C VAL A 326 2.86 -2.39 -9.56
N LEU A 327 3.65 -1.32 -9.65
CA LEU A 327 3.13 0.05 -9.77
C LEU A 327 2.39 0.30 -11.09
N THR A 328 2.83 -0.31 -12.20
CA THR A 328 2.19 -0.13 -13.51
C THR A 328 0.97 -1.02 -13.73
N GLN A 329 0.93 -2.20 -13.11
CA GLN A 329 -0.25 -3.07 -13.09
C GLN A 329 -1.29 -2.62 -12.07
N ARG A 330 -0.94 -1.69 -11.17
CA ARG A 330 -1.84 -1.08 -10.17
C ARG A 330 -2.53 -2.10 -9.26
N SER A 331 -1.93 -3.26 -9.07
CA SER A 331 -2.43 -4.29 -8.17
C SER A 331 -1.37 -4.55 -7.12
N TYR A 332 -1.80 -4.80 -5.88
CA TYR A 332 -0.92 -5.28 -4.83
C TYR A 332 -0.37 -6.67 -5.13
N TYR A 333 -1.01 -7.45 -6.01
CA TYR A 333 -0.53 -8.76 -6.42
C TYR A 333 -0.90 -9.08 -7.88
N PRO A 334 -0.14 -8.59 -8.87
CA PRO A 334 -0.43 -8.79 -10.29
C PRO A 334 -0.05 -10.17 -10.85
N LEU A 335 0.68 -11.01 -10.11
CA LEU A 335 1.08 -12.33 -10.58
C LEU A 335 -0.13 -13.26 -10.64
N TYR A 336 -0.37 -13.85 -11.81
CA TYR A 336 -1.43 -14.83 -12.02
C TYR A 336 -0.98 -15.96 -12.96
N PRO A 337 -1.21 -17.24 -12.63
CA PRO A 337 -1.73 -17.73 -11.34
C PRO A 337 -0.83 -17.33 -10.15
N PRO A 338 -1.38 -17.19 -8.94
CA PRO A 338 -0.60 -16.87 -7.76
C PRO A 338 0.36 -18.01 -7.44
N SER A 339 1.42 -17.70 -6.70
CA SER A 339 2.27 -18.71 -6.07
C SER A 339 1.40 -19.73 -5.33
N GLU A 340 1.84 -20.99 -5.34
CA GLU A 340 1.18 -22.07 -4.61
C GLU A 340 1.09 -21.82 -3.09
N GLU A 341 1.90 -20.90 -2.55
CA GLU A 341 1.84 -20.49 -1.15
C GLU A 341 0.70 -19.49 -0.84
N LEU A 342 0.00 -18.97 -1.85
CA LEU A 342 -0.99 -17.90 -1.67
C LEU A 342 -2.39 -18.34 -2.15
N ASN A 343 -3.32 -18.44 -1.19
CA ASN A 343 -4.74 -18.62 -1.49
C ASN A 343 -5.38 -17.26 -1.81
N VAL A 344 -6.07 -17.17 -2.93
CA VAL A 344 -6.70 -15.91 -3.38
C VAL A 344 -8.20 -16.09 -3.57
N ASP A 345 -8.98 -15.19 -2.95
CA ASP A 345 -10.37 -14.98 -3.29
C ASP A 345 -10.50 -13.93 -4.38
N TYR A 346 -10.77 -14.33 -5.63
CA TYR A 346 -10.70 -13.38 -6.76
C TYR A 346 -11.81 -12.33 -6.78
N GLU A 347 -12.98 -12.64 -6.22
CA GLU A 347 -14.08 -11.67 -6.10
C GLU A 347 -13.68 -10.53 -5.15
N SER A 348 -13.12 -10.87 -3.99
CA SER A 348 -12.63 -9.89 -3.02
C SER A 348 -11.34 -9.22 -3.49
N PHE A 349 -10.44 -9.96 -4.13
CA PHE A 349 -9.22 -9.43 -4.75
C PHE A 349 -9.54 -8.31 -5.74
N ALA A 350 -10.50 -8.55 -6.63
CA ALA A 350 -10.87 -7.59 -7.66
C ALA A 350 -11.51 -6.31 -7.08
N ARG A 351 -11.94 -6.32 -5.82
CA ARG A 351 -12.42 -5.13 -5.12
C ARG A 351 -11.34 -4.47 -4.25
N PHE A 352 -10.59 -5.23 -3.47
CA PHE A 352 -9.78 -4.70 -2.38
C PHE A 352 -8.26 -4.76 -2.61
N ALA A 353 -7.78 -5.46 -3.64
CA ALA A 353 -6.34 -5.66 -3.89
C ALA A 353 -5.75 -4.73 -4.98
N TRP A 354 -6.42 -3.62 -5.29
CA TRP A 354 -5.92 -2.62 -6.23
C TRP A 354 -5.21 -1.47 -5.51
N LEU A 355 -4.21 -0.91 -6.18
CA LEU A 355 -3.60 0.36 -5.83
C LEU A 355 -4.52 1.49 -6.31
N PRO A 356 -5.16 2.26 -5.42
CA PRO A 356 -6.11 3.31 -5.81
C PRO A 356 -5.39 4.48 -6.53
N ALA A 357 -4.15 4.74 -6.14
CA ALA A 357 -3.21 5.65 -6.80
C ALA A 357 -1.80 5.05 -6.74
N THR A 358 -0.83 5.63 -7.45
CA THR A 358 0.58 5.33 -7.19
C THR A 358 0.91 5.83 -5.79
N PRO A 359 1.26 4.95 -4.84
CA PRO A 359 1.53 5.38 -3.47
C PRO A 359 2.82 6.20 -3.43
N HIS A 360 2.91 7.13 -2.48
CA HIS A 360 4.17 7.82 -2.22
C HIS A 360 5.19 6.87 -1.61
N VAL A 361 4.74 5.97 -0.74
CA VAL A 361 5.56 4.92 -0.14
C VAL A 361 4.88 3.56 -0.36
N LEU A 362 5.58 2.59 -0.94
CA LEU A 362 5.11 1.21 -1.05
C LEU A 362 5.96 0.32 -0.15
N VAL A 363 5.34 -0.32 0.84
CA VAL A 363 6.00 -1.25 1.75
C VAL A 363 5.70 -2.68 1.32
N THR A 364 6.73 -3.42 0.93
CA THR A 364 6.67 -4.80 0.46
C THR A 364 7.71 -5.66 1.18
N PRO A 365 7.45 -6.06 2.44
CA PRO A 365 8.34 -6.93 3.20
C PRO A 365 8.58 -8.25 2.47
N SER A 366 9.81 -8.72 2.48
CA SER A 366 10.20 -9.93 1.78
C SER A 366 11.33 -10.67 2.50
N GLU A 367 11.40 -11.99 2.32
CA GLU A 367 12.56 -12.81 2.69
C GLU A 367 13.84 -12.39 1.96
N LEU A 368 13.69 -11.76 0.80
CA LEU A 368 14.78 -11.19 0.01
C LEU A 368 15.56 -10.13 0.78
N ARG A 369 16.72 -9.74 0.24
CA ARG A 369 17.55 -8.69 0.85
C ARG A 369 16.76 -7.38 0.93
N TYR A 370 16.82 -6.77 2.11
CA TYR A 370 16.22 -5.46 2.39
C TYR A 370 16.72 -4.40 1.39
N PHE A 371 15.88 -3.41 1.09
CA PHE A 371 16.25 -2.28 0.25
C PHE A 371 15.31 -1.08 0.43
N VAL A 372 15.77 0.09 0.00
CA VAL A 372 14.92 1.25 -0.29
C VAL A 372 15.24 1.73 -1.71
N LYS A 373 14.22 1.92 -2.56
CA LYS A 373 14.38 2.30 -3.97
C LYS A 373 13.32 3.33 -4.35
N ASP A 374 13.69 4.34 -5.14
CA ASP A 374 12.72 5.18 -5.85
C ASP A 374 12.39 4.52 -7.19
N VAL A 375 11.13 4.17 -7.38
CA VAL A 375 10.61 3.58 -8.61
C VAL A 375 9.40 4.37 -9.05
N LEU A 376 9.53 5.09 -10.18
CA LEU A 376 8.46 5.93 -10.73
C LEU A 376 7.94 6.99 -9.75
N GLY A 377 8.81 7.56 -8.90
CA GLY A 377 8.42 8.56 -7.90
C GLY A 377 7.79 7.97 -6.64
N CYS A 378 7.70 6.64 -6.53
CA CYS A 378 7.30 5.92 -5.32
C CYS A 378 8.55 5.44 -4.56
N VAL A 379 8.62 5.73 -3.26
CA VAL A 379 9.65 5.15 -2.37
C VAL A 379 9.21 3.74 -1.99
N CYS A 380 9.79 2.73 -2.64
CA CYS A 380 9.55 1.33 -2.35
C CYS A 380 10.52 0.83 -1.27
N LEU A 381 9.97 0.29 -0.19
CA LEU A 381 10.68 -0.18 0.99
C LEU A 381 10.42 -1.67 1.21
N ASN A 382 11.48 -2.48 1.15
CA ASN A 382 11.51 -3.80 1.78
C ASN A 382 12.30 -3.68 3.09
N PRO A 383 11.66 -3.62 4.27
CA PRO A 383 12.36 -3.53 5.55
C PRO A 383 13.09 -4.83 5.92
N GLY A 384 12.88 -5.91 5.16
CA GLY A 384 13.24 -7.26 5.56
C GLY A 384 12.29 -7.82 6.63
N ARG A 385 12.69 -8.95 7.20
CA ARG A 385 12.04 -9.58 8.35
C ARG A 385 12.74 -9.13 9.63
N LEU A 386 12.00 -8.89 10.71
CA LEU A 386 12.56 -8.55 12.02
C LEU A 386 13.40 -9.70 12.58
N THR A 387 13.10 -10.93 12.17
CA THR A 387 13.87 -12.12 12.54
C THR A 387 14.11 -13.00 11.31
N LYS A 388 15.32 -13.56 11.19
CA LYS A 388 15.67 -14.54 10.16
C LYS A 388 16.25 -15.78 10.81
N GLY A 389 15.44 -16.82 10.99
CA GLY A 389 15.82 -18.03 11.72
C GLY A 389 16.17 -17.72 13.17
N ARG A 390 17.42 -17.97 13.58
CA ARG A 390 17.91 -17.76 14.96
C ARG A 390 18.52 -16.37 15.21
N VAL A 391 18.61 -15.52 14.18
CA VAL A 391 19.25 -14.21 14.26
C VAL A 391 18.25 -13.07 14.09
N GLY A 392 18.55 -11.95 14.74
CA GLY A 392 17.85 -10.68 14.51
C GLY A 392 18.03 -10.24 13.06
N GLY A 393 16.95 -9.74 12.49
CA GLY A 393 16.90 -9.19 11.14
C GLY A 393 16.92 -7.67 11.18
N THR A 394 15.95 -7.04 10.51
CA THR A 394 15.94 -5.60 10.29
C THR A 394 14.54 -5.00 10.40
N TYR A 395 14.49 -3.68 10.61
CA TYR A 395 13.29 -2.86 10.55
C TYR A 395 13.55 -1.60 9.71
N GLY A 396 12.49 -0.95 9.23
CA GLY A 396 12.54 0.30 8.47
C GLY A 396 12.14 1.51 9.32
N ARG A 397 12.72 2.67 9.02
CA ARG A 397 12.32 3.97 9.58
C ARG A 397 12.26 5.03 8.50
N LEU A 398 11.17 5.79 8.43
CA LEU A 398 10.92 6.81 7.40
C LEU A 398 10.64 8.16 8.04
N LEU A 399 11.14 9.21 7.42
CA LEU A 399 10.81 10.59 7.75
C LEU A 399 10.01 11.19 6.59
N LEU A 400 8.80 11.63 6.92
CA LEU A 400 7.88 12.28 6.01
C LEU A 400 7.91 13.79 6.29
N ARG A 401 7.85 14.60 5.24
CA ARG A 401 7.66 16.04 5.35
C ARG A 401 6.52 16.50 4.44
N PRO A 402 5.88 17.63 4.79
CA PRO A 402 4.89 18.26 3.93
C PRO A 402 5.46 18.48 2.53
N ARG A 403 4.61 18.39 1.51
CA ARG A 403 5.03 18.57 0.12
C ARG A 403 5.55 19.99 -0.08
N ASP A 404 6.80 20.07 -0.51
CA ASP A 404 7.47 21.27 -1.00
C ASP A 404 7.31 21.29 -2.54
N PRO A 405 6.95 22.40 -3.18
CA PRO A 405 6.83 22.50 -4.64
C PRO A 405 8.04 21.95 -5.41
N GLU A 406 9.24 22.00 -4.83
CA GLU A 406 10.47 21.47 -5.45
C GLU A 406 10.68 19.97 -5.21
N ARG A 407 9.94 19.34 -4.28
CA ARG A 407 10.11 17.92 -3.88
C ARG A 407 9.05 17.03 -4.50
N ARG A 408 9.50 16.00 -5.23
CA ARG A 408 8.61 15.03 -5.90
C ARG A 408 7.91 14.04 -4.97
N ASN A 409 8.49 13.71 -3.81
CA ASN A 409 7.94 12.72 -2.87
C ASN A 409 8.00 13.23 -1.41
N PRO A 410 6.93 13.06 -0.60
CA PRO A 410 6.89 13.48 0.81
C PRO A 410 7.83 12.69 1.74
N CYS A 411 8.25 11.47 1.36
CA CYS A 411 9.26 10.70 2.10
C CYS A 411 10.66 11.24 1.80
N VAL A 412 11.22 12.00 2.74
CA VAL A 412 12.51 12.70 2.56
C VAL A 412 13.73 11.88 2.96
N SER A 413 13.53 10.86 3.80
CA SER A 413 14.57 9.94 4.24
C SER A 413 13.94 8.61 4.64
N ALA A 414 14.60 7.51 4.30
CA ALA A 414 14.25 6.19 4.79
C ALA A 414 15.53 5.38 5.07
N GLN A 415 15.52 4.61 6.14
CA GLN A 415 16.65 3.80 6.57
C GLN A 415 16.18 2.43 7.01
N ILE A 416 17.01 1.41 6.78
CA ILE A 416 16.81 0.05 7.27
C ILE A 416 17.91 -0.22 8.30
N VAL A 417 17.51 -0.72 9.46
CA VAL A 417 18.36 -0.84 10.65
C VAL A 417 18.29 -2.27 11.18
N LYS A 418 19.43 -2.82 11.61
CA LYS A 418 19.48 -4.12 12.30
C LYS A 418 18.90 -4.01 13.70
N ILE A 419 18.05 -4.97 14.08
CA ILE A 419 17.43 -5.04 15.40
C ILE A 419 18.36 -5.57 16.49
#